data_AF-A0A1G0FXR3-F1
#
_entry.id   AF-A0A1G0FXR3-F1
#
_cell.length_a   1.000
_cell.length_b   1.000
_cell.length_c   1.000
_cell.angle_alpha   90.00
_cell.angle_beta   90.00
_cell.angle_gamma   90.00
#
_symmetry.space_group_name_H-M   'P 1'
#
loop_
_entity.id
_entity.type
_entity.pdbx_description
1 polymer ?
#
loop_
_entity_poly.entity_id
_entity_poly.type
_entity_poly.pdbx_seq_one_letter_code
_entity_poly.pdbx_strand_id
1 'polypeptide(L)'
;MKLDNLKAVAEMEAFLAGNQPIAFTVAASKDERYKFVEGILKRFAYSRLKRRDKGIVIQFLRKISGYSRQQLTRMIERHGERGELRRFQKTPNGFEMLYTDEDIRVLAQLDKRHNTPNGLMVKKLCERAYHEFGDLSYVRLSAISVAHIYNLRKSAGYKKIRVHYEKTKSKKGVHIGERRKLDRFTLVDRDL
;
A
#
# COMPACT_ATOMS: atom_id res chain seq x y z
N MET A 1 -0.75 -22.59 31.72
CA MET A 1 0.43 -22.04 32.45
C MET A 1 0.57 -20.57 32.07
N LYS A 2 0.63 -19.62 33.01
CA LYS A 2 0.88 -18.20 32.67
C LYS A 2 2.34 -18.08 32.22
N LEU A 3 2.58 -17.58 31.01
CA LEU A 3 3.91 -17.41 30.41
C LEU A 3 4.86 -16.57 31.29
N ASP A 4 4.27 -15.69 32.10
CA ASP A 4 4.99 -14.79 33.01
C ASP A 4 5.63 -15.50 34.22
N ASN A 5 5.30 -16.76 34.49
CA ASN A 5 5.79 -17.48 35.67
C ASN A 5 6.95 -18.44 35.39
N LEU A 6 7.47 -18.50 34.16
CA LEU A 6 8.62 -19.35 33.84
C LEU A 6 9.89 -18.78 34.49
N LYS A 7 10.55 -19.58 35.33
CA LYS A 7 11.75 -19.23 36.11
C LYS A 7 12.98 -20.03 35.68
N ALA A 8 12.81 -21.22 35.09
CA ALA A 8 13.92 -22.09 34.72
C ALA A 8 13.83 -22.57 33.25
N VAL A 9 15.00 -22.81 32.63
CA VAL A 9 15.08 -23.30 31.24
C VAL A 9 14.45 -24.69 31.11
N ALA A 10 14.53 -25.52 32.16
CA ALA A 10 13.88 -26.83 32.22
C ALA A 10 12.35 -26.73 32.08
N GLU A 11 11.72 -25.67 32.62
CA GLU A 11 10.28 -25.45 32.47
C GLU A 11 9.91 -25.10 31.02
N MET A 12 10.79 -24.39 30.31
CA MET A 12 10.63 -24.13 28.87
C MET A 12 10.77 -25.41 28.05
N GLU A 13 11.71 -26.30 28.41
CA GLU A 13 11.90 -27.60 27.77
C GLU A 13 10.67 -28.49 27.97
N ALA A 14 10.17 -28.59 29.20
CA ALA A 14 8.93 -29.30 29.52
C ALA A 14 7.72 -28.73 28.77
N PHE A 15 7.63 -27.40 28.66
CA PHE A 15 6.59 -26.72 27.88
C PHE A 15 6.69 -27.03 26.38
N LEU A 16 7.90 -27.07 25.83
CA LEU A 16 8.12 -27.40 24.43
C LEU A 16 7.75 -28.84 24.10
N ALA A 17 8.04 -29.78 25.02
CA ALA A 17 7.65 -31.18 24.95
C ALA A 17 6.12 -31.38 25.08
N GLY A 18 5.43 -30.47 25.78
CA GLY A 18 3.98 -30.45 25.84
C GLY A 18 3.35 -30.20 24.46
N ASN A 19 2.43 -31.09 24.07
CA ASN A 19 1.61 -30.94 22.86
C ASN A 19 0.37 -30.06 23.09
N GLN A 20 0.43 -29.13 24.05
CA GLN A 20 -0.71 -28.24 24.28
C GLN A 20 -0.88 -27.32 23.07
N PRO A 21 -2.11 -27.14 22.55
CA PRO A 21 -2.39 -26.16 21.52
C PRO A 21 -2.11 -24.77 22.10
N ILE A 22 -0.98 -24.18 21.70
CA ILE A 22 -0.56 -22.86 22.19
C ILE A 22 -1.33 -21.81 21.41
N ALA A 23 -2.50 -21.44 21.95
CA ALA A 23 -3.27 -20.27 21.53
C ALA A 23 -2.71 -18.98 22.17
N PHE A 24 -1.39 -18.87 22.33
CA PHE A 24 -0.76 -17.68 22.88
C PHE A 24 -0.02 -16.93 21.77
N THR A 25 -0.79 -16.20 20.97
CA THR A 25 -0.24 -15.01 20.33
C THR A 25 0.07 -14.02 21.46
N VAL A 26 1.35 -13.92 21.82
CA VAL A 26 1.92 -13.11 22.93
C VAL A 26 1.41 -11.68 23.02
N ALA A 27 0.80 -11.15 21.97
CA ALA A 27 0.54 -9.75 21.84
C ALA A 27 -0.42 -9.43 20.70
N ALA A 28 -1.32 -8.48 20.95
CA ALA A 28 -2.13 -7.84 19.93
C ALA A 28 -1.25 -6.93 19.03
N SER A 29 -0.14 -6.39 19.56
CA SER A 29 0.74 -5.45 18.86
C SER A 29 2.17 -5.98 18.64
N LYS A 30 2.88 -5.42 17.64
CA LYS A 30 4.30 -5.78 17.39
C LYS A 30 5.21 -5.33 18.54
N ASP A 31 4.86 -4.25 19.24
CA ASP A 31 5.70 -3.68 20.30
C ASP A 31 5.65 -4.52 21.57
N GLU A 32 4.48 -5.05 21.93
CA GLU A 32 4.34 -6.05 23.00
C GLU A 32 5.17 -7.31 22.72
N ARG A 33 5.25 -7.78 21.47
CA ARG A 33 6.13 -8.93 21.12
C ARG A 33 7.61 -8.61 21.36
N TYR A 34 8.04 -7.40 21.03
CA TYR A 34 9.43 -6.97 21.28
C TYR A 34 9.71 -6.92 22.78
N LYS A 35 8.82 -6.32 23.58
CA LYS A 35 8.93 -6.27 25.04
C LYS A 35 8.94 -7.67 25.67
N PHE A 36 8.12 -8.59 25.18
CA PHE A 36 8.11 -9.97 25.66
C PHE A 36 9.43 -10.68 25.38
N VAL A 37 9.94 -10.60 24.15
CA VAL A 37 11.25 -11.19 23.79
C VAL A 37 12.35 -10.61 24.68
N GLU A 38 12.39 -9.30 24.85
CA GLU A 38 13.35 -8.63 25.73
C GLU A 38 13.24 -9.11 27.19
N GLY A 39 12.02 -9.21 27.72
CA GLY A 39 11.76 -9.69 29.08
C GLY A 39 12.29 -11.11 29.32
N ILE A 40 12.11 -12.01 28.35
CA ILE A 40 12.67 -13.37 28.42
C ILE A 40 14.19 -13.34 28.34
N LEU A 41 14.79 -12.58 27.42
CA LEU A 41 16.25 -12.50 27.29
C LEU A 41 16.91 -11.97 28.57
N LYS A 42 16.31 -10.95 29.22
CA LYS A 42 16.78 -10.38 30.48
C LYS A 42 16.59 -11.37 31.64
N ARG A 43 15.40 -11.94 31.78
CA ARG A 43 15.06 -12.85 32.89
C ARG A 43 15.98 -14.07 32.95
N PHE A 44 16.28 -14.66 31.80
CA PHE A 44 17.14 -15.85 31.71
C PHE A 44 18.62 -15.52 31.53
N ALA A 45 19.00 -14.23 31.62
CA ALA A 45 20.35 -13.75 31.39
C ALA A 45 20.97 -14.41 30.14
N TYR A 46 20.26 -14.33 29.00
CA TYR A 46 20.52 -15.14 27.80
C TYR A 46 21.99 -15.14 27.35
N SER A 47 22.70 -14.03 27.50
CA SER A 47 24.12 -13.93 27.17
C SER A 47 25.00 -14.94 27.91
N ARG A 48 24.67 -15.22 29.19
CA ARG A 48 25.37 -16.13 30.11
C ARG A 48 24.96 -17.59 29.99
N LEU A 49 23.90 -17.90 29.22
CA LEU A 49 23.43 -19.27 29.05
C LEU A 49 24.41 -20.14 28.25
N LYS A 50 24.44 -21.43 28.57
CA LYS A 50 25.16 -22.44 27.78
C LYS A 50 24.50 -22.61 26.41
N ARG A 51 25.25 -23.13 25.43
CA ARG A 51 24.78 -23.28 24.04
C ARG A 51 23.49 -24.10 23.93
N ARG A 52 23.34 -25.15 24.74
CA ARG A 52 22.12 -25.98 24.79
C ARG A 52 20.91 -25.15 25.23
N ASP A 53 21.04 -24.45 26.35
CA ASP A 53 19.96 -23.64 26.95
C ASP A 53 19.54 -22.49 26.04
N LYS A 54 20.51 -21.86 25.35
CA LYS A 54 20.24 -20.86 24.31
C LYS A 54 19.32 -21.39 23.20
N GLY A 55 19.51 -22.65 22.81
CA GLY A 55 18.67 -23.33 21.82
C GLY A 55 17.23 -23.49 22.29
N ILE A 56 17.05 -23.92 23.55
CA ILE A 56 15.72 -24.10 24.18
C ILE A 56 14.97 -22.76 24.21
N VAL A 57 15.64 -21.69 24.66
CA VAL A 57 15.04 -20.34 24.70
C VAL A 57 14.63 -19.86 23.30
N ILE A 58 15.48 -20.06 22.28
CA ILE A 58 15.13 -19.68 20.89
C ILE A 58 13.90 -20.47 20.41
N GLN A 59 13.85 -21.78 20.66
CA GLN A 59 12.74 -22.62 20.23
C GLN A 59 11.44 -22.23 20.92
N PHE A 60 11.52 -21.90 22.21
CA PHE A 60 10.41 -21.36 23.00
C PHE A 60 9.91 -20.04 22.41
N LEU A 61 10.81 -19.06 22.21
CA LEU A 61 10.46 -17.76 21.63
C LEU A 61 9.87 -17.90 20.23
N ARG A 62 10.37 -18.84 19.41
CA ARG A 62 9.84 -19.13 18.07
C ARG A 62 8.40 -19.64 18.14
N LYS A 63 8.11 -20.58 19.04
CA LYS A 63 6.78 -21.20 19.20
C LYS A 63 5.73 -20.18 19.65
N ILE A 64 6.13 -19.18 20.45
CA ILE A 64 5.20 -18.28 21.14
C ILE A 64 5.11 -16.89 20.46
N SER A 65 6.21 -16.32 19.97
CA SER A 65 6.19 -15.02 19.27
C SER A 65 5.75 -15.08 17.81
N GLY A 66 5.84 -16.26 17.19
CA GLY A 66 5.60 -16.48 15.76
C GLY A 66 6.68 -15.89 14.84
N TYR A 67 7.79 -15.40 15.39
CA TYR A 67 8.90 -14.91 14.58
C TYR A 67 9.74 -16.05 14.01
N SER A 68 10.30 -15.84 12.81
CA SER A 68 11.29 -16.76 12.25
C SER A 68 12.55 -16.79 13.10
N ARG A 69 13.33 -17.87 12.97
CA ARG A 69 14.62 -18.01 13.67
C ARG A 69 15.54 -16.83 13.36
N GLN A 70 15.62 -16.41 12.10
CA GLN A 70 16.47 -15.32 11.64
C GLN A 70 16.08 -13.99 12.28
N GLN A 71 14.78 -13.73 12.43
CA GLN A 71 14.30 -12.51 13.06
C GLN A 71 14.65 -12.48 14.56
N LEU A 72 14.50 -13.62 15.25
CA LEU A 72 14.93 -13.75 16.65
C LEU A 72 16.43 -13.57 16.81
N THR A 73 17.26 -14.14 15.93
CA THR A 73 18.72 -13.92 15.94
C THR A 73 19.06 -12.43 15.88
N ARG A 74 18.46 -11.68 14.93
CA ARG A 74 18.67 -10.23 14.81
C ARG A 74 18.24 -9.46 16.06
N MET A 75 17.14 -9.88 16.69
CA MET A 75 16.66 -9.26 17.93
C MET A 75 17.64 -9.52 19.08
N ILE A 76 18.14 -10.76 19.21
CA ILE A 76 19.11 -11.15 20.24
C ILE A 76 20.43 -10.38 20.08
N GLU A 77 20.95 -10.26 18.85
CA GLU A 77 22.14 -9.48 18.53
C GLU A 77 21.97 -8.02 18.95
N ARG A 78 20.87 -7.38 18.52
CA ARG A 78 20.56 -6.00 18.89
C ARG A 78 20.44 -5.79 20.41
N HIS A 79 19.80 -6.73 21.11
CA HIS A 79 19.71 -6.69 22.56
C HIS A 79 21.09 -6.85 23.22
N GLY A 80 21.98 -7.66 22.64
CA GLY A 80 23.36 -7.80 23.10
C GLY A 80 24.18 -6.51 22.94
N GLU A 81 23.98 -5.79 21.84
CA GLU A 81 24.69 -4.53 21.55
C GLU A 81 24.19 -3.35 22.41
N ARG A 82 22.86 -3.22 22.58
CA ARG A 82 22.25 -2.03 23.19
C ARG A 82 21.69 -2.24 24.59
N GLY A 83 21.56 -3.49 25.05
CA GLY A 83 20.91 -3.84 26.32
C GLY A 83 19.38 -3.62 26.35
N GLU A 84 18.81 -3.11 25.27
CA GLU A 84 17.37 -2.90 25.10
C GLU A 84 16.91 -3.28 23.68
N LEU A 85 15.65 -3.71 23.59
CA LEU A 85 15.05 -4.11 22.32
C LEU A 85 13.96 -3.14 21.86
N ARG A 86 14.37 -1.97 21.35
CA ARG A 86 13.43 -1.02 20.74
C ARG A 86 13.12 -1.38 19.29
N ARG A 87 11.83 -1.32 18.96
CA ARG A 87 11.38 -1.38 17.56
C ARG A 87 11.52 0.00 16.94
N PHE A 88 12.27 0.07 15.84
CA PHE A 88 12.29 1.24 14.97
C PHE A 88 11.34 0.98 13.81
N GLN A 89 10.33 1.85 13.65
CA GLN A 89 9.49 1.83 12.46
C GLN A 89 10.33 2.36 11.31
N LYS A 90 10.78 1.45 10.42
CA LYS A 90 11.36 1.85 9.16
C LYS A 90 10.22 2.11 8.18
N THR A 91 9.90 3.37 7.93
CA THR A 91 9.24 3.74 6.68
C THR A 91 10.30 3.58 5.58
N PRO A 92 10.15 2.66 4.61
CA PRO A 92 11.02 2.70 3.46
C PRO A 92 10.79 4.04 2.78
N ASN A 93 11.84 4.87 2.68
CA ASN A 93 11.82 5.97 1.73
C ASN A 93 11.52 5.31 0.37
N GLY A 94 10.41 5.69 -0.24
CA GLY A 94 10.03 5.16 -1.55
C GLY A 94 11.08 5.52 -2.61
N PHE A 95 10.91 5.01 -3.82
CA PHE A 95 11.71 5.45 -4.96
C PHE A 95 11.57 6.98 -5.14
N GLU A 96 12.69 7.64 -5.46
CA GLU A 96 12.68 9.07 -5.76
C GLU A 96 11.79 9.35 -6.97
N MET A 97 10.90 10.34 -6.84
CA MET A 97 9.98 10.71 -7.91
C MET A 97 10.68 11.62 -8.91
N LEU A 98 10.77 11.17 -10.18
CA LEU A 98 11.37 11.96 -11.26
C LEU A 98 10.51 13.17 -11.64
N TYR A 99 9.19 12.98 -11.72
CA TYR A 99 8.21 14.02 -12.06
C TYR A 99 7.55 14.53 -10.79
N THR A 100 7.65 15.84 -10.62
CA THR A 100 7.16 16.59 -9.46
C THR A 100 5.71 17.02 -9.65
N ASP A 101 5.11 17.55 -8.59
CA ASP A 101 3.77 18.14 -8.66
C ASP A 101 3.71 19.35 -9.60
N GLU A 102 4.82 20.06 -9.79
CA GLU A 102 4.93 21.17 -10.74
C GLU A 102 4.82 20.67 -12.17
N ASP A 103 5.54 19.60 -12.52
CA ASP A 103 5.45 18.97 -13.84
C ASP A 103 4.01 18.51 -14.14
N ILE A 104 3.33 17.94 -13.14
CA ILE A 104 1.94 17.51 -13.27
C ILE A 104 1.01 18.69 -13.54
N ARG A 105 1.24 19.85 -12.90
CA ARG A 105 0.45 21.07 -13.14
C ARG A 105 0.68 21.61 -14.55
N VAL A 106 1.93 21.71 -14.98
CA VAL A 106 2.30 22.19 -16.33
C VAL A 106 1.67 21.29 -17.39
N LEU A 107 1.78 19.97 -17.22
CA LEU A 107 1.15 19.00 -18.12
C LEU A 107 -0.37 19.16 -18.20
N ALA A 108 -1.05 19.36 -17.06
CA ALA A 108 -2.49 19.57 -17.03
C ALA A 108 -2.91 20.88 -17.71
N GLN A 109 -2.11 21.95 -17.58
CA GLN A 109 -2.36 23.23 -18.26
C GLN A 109 -2.15 23.12 -19.77
N LEU A 110 -1.09 22.43 -20.21
CA LEU A 110 -0.84 22.14 -21.62
C LEU A 110 -2.04 21.38 -22.22
N ASP A 111 -2.47 20.32 -21.54
CA ASP A 111 -3.64 19.53 -21.92
C ASP A 111 -4.92 20.38 -21.98
N LYS A 112 -5.11 21.31 -21.04
CA LYS A 112 -6.25 22.24 -21.05
C LYS A 112 -6.22 23.18 -22.26
N ARG A 113 -5.06 23.73 -22.62
CA ARG A 113 -4.90 24.61 -23.79
C ARG A 113 -5.16 23.89 -25.11
N HIS A 114 -4.78 22.62 -25.21
CA HIS A 114 -4.85 21.84 -26.45
C HIS A 114 -6.01 20.84 -26.51
N ASN A 115 -7.01 20.99 -25.65
CA ASN A 115 -8.18 20.10 -25.56
C ASN A 115 -7.81 18.59 -25.46
N THR A 116 -6.79 18.30 -24.66
CA THR A 116 -6.29 16.96 -24.34
C THR A 116 -5.90 16.11 -25.53
N PRO A 117 -4.79 16.48 -26.20
CA PRO A 117 -4.32 15.77 -27.36
C PRO A 117 -3.80 14.37 -26.99
N ASN A 118 -3.52 13.56 -28.00
CA ASN A 118 -2.93 12.24 -27.80
C ASN A 118 -1.55 12.35 -27.11
N GLY A 119 -1.12 11.29 -26.42
CA GLY A 119 0.14 11.33 -25.67
C GLY A 119 1.39 11.61 -26.53
N LEU A 120 1.37 11.24 -27.81
CA LEU A 120 2.48 11.51 -28.73
C LEU A 120 2.59 13.01 -29.06
N MET A 121 1.47 13.67 -29.30
CA MET A 121 1.40 15.10 -29.56
C MET A 121 1.78 15.89 -28.32
N VAL A 122 1.32 15.49 -27.13
CA VAL A 122 1.78 16.08 -25.86
C VAL A 122 3.29 16.00 -25.74
N LYS A 123 3.88 14.83 -26.01
CA LYS A 123 5.33 14.65 -25.97
C LYS A 123 6.02 15.65 -26.91
N LYS A 124 5.56 15.77 -28.16
CA LYS A 124 6.10 16.74 -29.11
C LYS A 124 5.93 18.20 -28.68
N LEU A 125 4.80 18.54 -28.07
CA LEU A 125 4.58 19.89 -27.52
C LEU A 125 5.55 20.19 -26.38
N CYS A 126 5.78 19.24 -25.46
CA CYS A 126 6.76 19.40 -24.37
C CYS A 126 8.20 19.51 -24.89
N GLU A 127 8.58 18.68 -25.87
CA GLU A 127 9.88 18.76 -26.54
C GLU A 127 10.10 20.15 -27.16
N ARG A 128 9.11 20.66 -27.91
CA ARG A 128 9.20 21.98 -28.55
C ARG A 128 9.21 23.13 -27.53
N ALA A 129 8.36 23.07 -26.51
CA ALA A 129 8.32 24.08 -25.45
C ALA A 129 9.69 24.27 -24.78
N TYR A 130 10.43 23.19 -24.55
CA TYR A 130 11.76 23.27 -23.98
C TYR A 130 12.83 23.63 -25.03
N HIS A 131 12.91 22.90 -26.14
CA HIS A 131 14.01 23.04 -27.10
C HIS A 131 13.90 24.24 -28.04
N GLU A 132 12.69 24.60 -28.47
CA GLU A 132 12.48 25.73 -29.39
C GLU A 132 12.20 27.03 -28.63
N PHE A 133 11.44 26.96 -27.53
CA PHE A 133 10.99 28.14 -26.79
C PHE A 133 11.75 28.39 -25.48
N GLY A 134 12.62 27.46 -25.04
CA GLY A 134 13.47 27.62 -23.86
C GLY A 134 12.71 27.60 -22.52
N ASP A 135 11.47 27.10 -22.48
CA ASP A 135 10.68 27.09 -21.26
C ASP A 135 11.18 26.00 -20.29
N LEU A 136 11.84 26.45 -19.21
CA LEU A 136 12.43 25.57 -18.20
C LEU A 136 11.40 24.72 -17.44
N SER A 137 10.12 25.11 -17.49
CA SER A 137 9.02 24.34 -16.88
C SER A 137 8.83 22.97 -17.54
N TYR A 138 9.34 22.79 -18.76
CA TYR A 138 9.21 21.56 -19.53
C TYR A 138 10.49 20.70 -19.55
N VAL A 139 11.55 21.06 -18.82
CA VAL A 139 12.83 20.32 -18.82
C VAL A 139 12.60 18.82 -18.62
N ARG A 140 11.90 18.43 -17.56
CA ARG A 140 11.64 17.01 -17.26
C ARG A 140 10.60 16.41 -18.20
N LEU A 141 9.58 17.19 -18.56
CA LEU A 141 8.51 16.77 -19.46
C LEU A 141 8.97 16.57 -20.91
N SER A 142 10.08 17.19 -21.33
CA SER A 142 10.64 17.01 -22.68
C SER A 142 11.13 15.57 -22.91
N ALA A 143 11.68 14.92 -21.88
CA ALA A 143 12.18 13.55 -21.93
C ALA A 143 11.11 12.49 -21.59
N ILE A 144 9.85 12.88 -21.39
CA ILE A 144 8.80 11.98 -20.92
C ILE A 144 8.45 10.91 -21.97
N SER A 145 8.19 9.69 -21.49
CA SER A 145 7.64 8.63 -22.34
C SER A 145 6.13 8.77 -22.50
N VAL A 146 5.60 8.35 -23.65
CA VAL A 146 4.16 8.40 -23.94
C VAL A 146 3.35 7.61 -22.90
N ALA A 147 3.87 6.45 -22.47
CA ALA A 147 3.26 5.66 -21.41
C ALA A 147 3.18 6.44 -20.08
N HIS A 148 4.25 7.17 -19.74
CA HIS A 148 4.29 7.92 -18.50
C HIS A 148 3.35 9.15 -18.51
N ILE A 149 3.09 9.76 -19.67
CA ILE A 149 2.04 10.79 -19.80
C ILE A 149 0.68 10.25 -19.33
N TYR A 150 0.31 9.03 -19.75
CA TYR A 150 -0.95 8.42 -19.29
C TYR A 150 -0.93 8.05 -17.80
N ASN A 151 0.23 7.70 -17.24
CA ASN A 151 0.37 7.51 -15.79
C ASN A 151 0.15 8.81 -15.03
N LEU A 152 0.76 9.92 -15.48
CA LEU A 152 0.55 11.24 -14.88
C LEU A 152 -0.90 11.69 -15.00
N ARG A 153 -1.55 11.47 -16.16
CA ARG A 153 -3.00 11.75 -16.35
C ARG A 153 -3.91 10.96 -15.42
N LYS A 154 -3.50 9.76 -14.99
CA LYS A 154 -4.26 8.94 -14.03
C LYS A 154 -4.07 9.38 -12.58
N SER A 155 -3.00 10.13 -12.29
CA SER A 155 -2.66 10.59 -10.94
C SER A 155 -3.75 11.48 -10.34
N ALA A 156 -3.85 11.48 -9.00
CA ALA A 156 -4.81 12.33 -8.29
C ALA A 156 -4.50 13.82 -8.47
N GLY A 157 -3.20 14.19 -8.49
CA GLY A 157 -2.77 15.57 -8.70
C GLY A 157 -3.25 16.13 -10.03
N TYR A 158 -3.06 15.37 -11.11
CA TYR A 158 -3.54 15.76 -12.43
C TYR A 158 -5.07 15.86 -12.48
N LYS A 159 -5.78 14.84 -11.98
CA LYS A 159 -7.26 14.80 -12.01
C LYS A 159 -7.90 15.96 -11.24
N LYS A 160 -7.28 16.42 -10.14
CA LYS A 160 -7.76 17.61 -9.40
C LYS A 160 -7.73 18.88 -10.25
N ILE A 161 -6.74 19.00 -11.13
CA ILE A 161 -6.56 20.20 -11.99
C ILE A 161 -7.42 20.08 -13.24
N ARG A 162 -7.40 18.91 -13.88
CA ARG A 162 -8.13 18.65 -15.12
C ARG A 162 -9.26 17.66 -14.86
N VAL A 163 -10.38 18.20 -14.39
CA VAL A 163 -11.68 17.51 -14.38
C VAL A 163 -12.41 17.86 -15.68
N HIS A 164 -12.69 16.86 -16.51
CA HIS A 164 -13.56 17.05 -17.67
C HIS A 164 -15.01 16.93 -17.21
N TYR A 165 -15.71 18.04 -17.13
CA TYR A 165 -17.15 18.06 -16.89
C TYR A 165 -17.87 18.16 -18.23
N GLU A 166 -18.40 17.04 -18.73
CA GLU A 166 -19.34 17.11 -19.84
C GLU A 166 -20.66 17.64 -19.28
N LYS A 167 -21.06 18.84 -19.70
CA LYS A 167 -22.36 19.38 -19.31
C LYS A 167 -23.44 18.43 -19.80
N THR A 168 -24.41 18.14 -18.94
CA THR A 168 -25.61 17.38 -19.30
C THR A 168 -26.28 18.05 -20.49
N LYS A 169 -26.30 17.38 -21.63
CA LYS A 169 -27.02 17.86 -22.82
C LYS A 169 -28.51 17.73 -22.53
N SER A 170 -29.23 18.85 -22.43
CA SER A 170 -30.69 18.82 -22.37
C SER A 170 -31.19 18.14 -23.66
N LYS A 171 -31.81 16.97 -23.55
CA LYS A 171 -32.53 16.41 -24.70
C LYS A 171 -33.69 17.38 -25.00
N LYS A 172 -33.71 17.97 -26.21
CA LYS A 172 -34.93 18.64 -26.71
C LYS A 172 -36.07 17.65 -26.57
N GLY A 173 -37.14 18.10 -25.91
CA GLY A 173 -38.37 17.38 -25.55
C GLY A 173 -38.43 15.91 -25.97
N VAL A 174 -38.07 15.00 -25.06
CA VAL A 174 -38.70 13.68 -25.12
C VAL A 174 -40.17 13.97 -24.81
N HIS A 175 -41.04 13.79 -25.79
CA HIS A 175 -42.47 13.97 -25.64
C HIS A 175 -43.03 12.85 -24.74
N ILE A 176 -42.85 13.01 -23.43
CA ILE A 176 -43.38 12.12 -22.41
C ILE A 176 -44.83 12.56 -22.16
N GLY A 177 -45.79 11.65 -22.29
CA GLY A 177 -47.21 11.95 -22.08
C GLY A 177 -48.01 12.30 -23.34
N GLU A 178 -47.48 12.07 -24.55
CA GLU A 178 -48.30 12.16 -25.76
C GLU A 178 -49.39 11.08 -25.77
N ARG A 179 -50.65 11.51 -25.69
CA ARG A 179 -51.81 10.63 -25.82
C ARG A 179 -51.95 10.25 -27.30
N ARG A 180 -51.39 9.10 -27.68
CA ARG A 180 -51.67 8.49 -28.98
C ARG A 180 -53.06 7.87 -28.96
N LYS A 181 -53.88 8.21 -29.96
CA LYS A 181 -55.16 7.55 -30.18
C LYS A 181 -54.87 6.09 -30.53
N LEU A 182 -55.50 5.15 -29.83
CA LEU A 182 -55.40 3.73 -30.18
C LEU A 182 -56.02 3.55 -31.56
N ASP A 183 -55.24 3.09 -32.53
CA ASP A 183 -55.78 2.74 -33.84
C ASP A 183 -56.83 1.65 -33.65
N ARG A 184 -58.01 1.88 -34.22
CA ARG A 184 -59.19 1.06 -34.01
C ARG A 184 -58.92 -0.28 -34.69
N PHE A 185 -58.55 -1.31 -33.92
CA PHE A 185 -58.53 -2.69 -34.38
C PHE A 185 -59.91 -3.03 -34.91
N THR A 186 -60.06 -3.11 -36.24
CA THR A 186 -61.21 -3.77 -36.85
C THR A 186 -61.02 -5.27 -36.66
N LEU A 187 -61.71 -5.82 -35.67
CA LEU A 187 -62.06 -7.23 -35.64
C LEU A 187 -62.97 -7.46 -36.86
N VAL A 188 -62.40 -7.95 -37.95
CA VAL A 188 -63.19 -8.61 -39.00
C VAL A 188 -63.38 -10.04 -38.52
N ASP A 189 -64.58 -10.23 -38.00
CA ASP A 189 -65.41 -11.42 -37.86
C ASP A 189 -64.80 -12.83 -37.90
N ARG A 190 -65.27 -13.60 -36.92
CA ARG A 190 -65.44 -15.05 -36.97
C ARG A 190 -66.22 -15.47 -38.22
N ASP A 191 -65.94 -16.71 -38.63
CA ASP A 191 -66.67 -17.60 -39.54
C ASP A 191 -66.38 -17.45 -41.05
N LEU A 192 -65.34 -18.15 -41.51
CA LEU A 192 -65.46 -19.49 -42.11
C LEU A 192 -64.14 -20.28 -41.98
#